data_AF-A0A7Y5VPJ0-F1
#
_entry.id   AF-A0A7Y5VPJ0-F1
#
_cell.length_a   1.000
_cell.length_b   1.000
_cell.length_c   1.000
_cell.angle_alpha   90.00
_cell.angle_beta   90.00
_cell.angle_gamma   90.00
#
_symmetry.space_group_name_H-M   'P 1'
#
loop_
_entity.id
_entity.type
_entity.pdbx_description
1 polymer ?
#
loop_
_entity_poly.entity_id
_entity_poly.type
_entity_poly.pdbx_seq_one_letter_code
_entity_poly.pdbx_strand_id
1 'polypeptide(L)'
;MSTPEKNTQSVPRKTQTITRGKTQTVTHGKTQVVRQTSQVKREDTKPTSATLKPDEVQPPPATGADPDTRMTRGNPKSPQTIMRVNLSPLVRRELVVTVKGETKEAAIRELCDAVEAAIELPGTNAAEIAKEILSGEERVNTQMGPNWATPHARLPMLNVPLTMVIGRSPKGVMWSVDRPAVNLIVLLLARDDASEHYLHTLASIVSALRHEDRVAQVLRASNHRGIRSAFTGKPLERRTVNRDLPRVTQRLIRHMLRFADDVDVGSVFLNIDAFEPPEVLSTIIDERTILVTAQREPPESLAVRAGGVISLPFAANNVAAMLRLAIVLAIGKRIISRKARVLALAGPVGSNTLDQMRLFNAKDFPTLDLDEHHSHAIQPGVLERVIEVASTIAREGREGEAVGTLFVIGDEGTLANYTRQLVINPFHGYPRSQLNILDVTLEETIKEFASIDGAFIVASDGAMLSAGTYLSPPQTADVELPSGLGTRHRSAAMLTLAVPCVAVVVSESTRTVSVFYGGKLALALDVGKAGAQSEAQ
;
A
#
# COMPACT_ATOMS: atom_id res chain seq x y z
N MET A 1 6.16 -20.52 -53.44
CA MET A 1 6.41 -21.74 -54.23
C MET A 1 7.91 -21.86 -54.48
N SER A 2 8.37 -23.00 -55.02
CA SER A 2 9.78 -23.41 -55.14
C SER A 2 10.45 -23.85 -53.83
N THR A 3 10.62 -25.16 -53.70
CA THR A 3 11.59 -25.88 -52.85
C THR A 3 12.90 -26.12 -53.66
N PRO A 4 13.95 -26.85 -53.23
CA PRO A 4 14.23 -27.60 -51.98
C PRO A 4 15.65 -27.23 -51.40
N GLU A 5 16.51 -28.01 -50.69
CA GLU A 5 16.55 -29.38 -50.12
C GLU A 5 17.66 -29.52 -49.02
N LYS A 6 17.80 -30.71 -48.43
CA LYS A 6 19.01 -31.39 -47.87
C LYS A 6 19.98 -30.67 -46.90
N ASN A 7 19.79 -30.96 -45.61
CA ASN A 7 20.56 -31.96 -44.84
C ASN A 7 22.12 -32.01 -44.95
N THR A 8 22.82 -31.72 -43.85
CA THR A 8 23.90 -32.58 -43.30
C THR A 8 24.13 -32.35 -41.80
N GLN A 9 24.36 -33.43 -41.04
CA GLN A 9 24.99 -33.38 -39.71
C GLN A 9 26.46 -33.83 -39.81
N SER A 10 27.35 -33.27 -38.99
CA SER A 10 28.69 -33.82 -38.76
C SER A 10 29.19 -33.51 -37.34
N VAL A 11 29.90 -34.47 -36.74
CA VAL A 11 30.48 -34.36 -35.39
C VAL A 11 31.83 -35.06 -35.36
N PRO A 12 32.88 -34.43 -34.80
CA PRO A 12 33.94 -35.19 -34.15
C PRO A 12 34.38 -34.65 -32.76
N ARG A 13 34.19 -35.50 -31.77
CA ARG A 13 35.02 -35.78 -30.55
C ARG A 13 36.14 -34.81 -30.11
N LYS A 14 36.09 -34.49 -28.81
CA LYS A 14 37.15 -34.59 -27.74
C LYS A 14 38.61 -34.18 -28.04
N THR A 15 39.25 -33.52 -27.05
CA THR A 15 40.31 -34.09 -26.15
C THR A 15 40.64 -33.11 -24.99
N GLN A 16 41.35 -33.58 -23.96
CA GLN A 16 41.65 -32.90 -22.67
C GLN A 16 43.04 -32.22 -22.63
N THR A 17 43.40 -31.67 -21.45
CA THR A 17 44.75 -31.48 -20.81
C THR A 17 45.00 -30.00 -20.43
N ILE A 18 44.88 -29.56 -19.17
CA ILE A 18 45.86 -29.63 -18.03
C ILE A 18 47.19 -28.90 -18.40
N THR A 19 47.69 -27.89 -17.67
CA THR A 19 48.61 -28.07 -16.51
C THR A 19 48.89 -26.77 -15.72
N ARG A 20 49.09 -26.97 -14.40
CA ARG A 20 49.57 -26.08 -13.29
C ARG A 20 50.62 -24.99 -13.57
N GLY A 21 50.63 -23.97 -12.69
CA GLY A 21 51.84 -23.28 -12.19
C GLY A 21 51.65 -21.77 -11.93
N LYS A 22 52.16 -21.12 -10.87
CA LYS A 22 53.00 -21.56 -9.71
C LYS A 22 52.62 -20.80 -8.42
N THR A 23 53.03 -21.33 -7.27
CA THR A 23 52.94 -20.71 -5.94
C THR A 23 54.21 -19.93 -5.56
N GLN A 24 54.08 -18.81 -4.84
CA GLN A 24 55.07 -18.25 -3.89
C GLN A 24 54.41 -17.11 -3.07
N THR A 25 54.97 -16.60 -1.96
CA THR A 25 55.30 -17.21 -0.65
C THR A 25 55.56 -16.06 0.34
N VAL A 26 54.80 -15.99 1.44
CA VAL A 26 55.11 -15.39 2.77
C VAL A 26 55.91 -14.07 2.85
N THR A 27 55.33 -13.06 3.51
CA THR A 27 56.07 -12.26 4.52
C THR A 27 55.11 -11.71 5.59
N HIS A 28 55.63 -11.44 6.79
CA HIS A 28 54.91 -10.80 7.90
C HIS A 28 55.19 -9.30 7.93
N GLY A 29 54.23 -8.50 8.40
CA GLY A 29 54.42 -7.08 8.74
C GLY A 29 53.49 -6.65 9.88
N LYS A 30 54.06 -6.36 11.06
CA LYS A 30 53.35 -5.68 12.16
C LYS A 30 53.69 -4.19 12.11
N THR A 31 52.69 -3.32 12.22
CA THR A 31 52.90 -1.90 12.56
C THR A 31 51.91 -1.50 13.66
N GLN A 32 52.36 -0.67 14.60
CA GLN A 32 51.62 -0.31 15.81
C GLN A 32 50.70 0.90 15.58
N VAL A 33 49.56 0.94 16.28
CA VAL A 33 48.77 2.17 16.44
C VAL A 33 49.33 2.97 17.60
N VAL A 34 49.95 4.11 17.32
CA VAL A 34 50.42 5.06 18.34
C VAL A 34 49.28 6.01 18.71
N ARG A 35 48.86 6.00 19.97
CA ARG A 35 48.05 7.09 20.55
C ARG A 35 48.99 8.17 21.09
N GLN A 36 48.86 9.40 20.62
CA GLN A 36 49.43 10.57 21.30
C GLN A 36 48.33 11.38 21.98
N THR A 37 48.64 11.81 23.21
CA THR A 37 47.85 12.72 24.05
C THR A 37 48.37 14.15 23.91
N SER A 38 47.46 15.14 23.94
CA SER A 38 47.76 16.52 24.34
C SER A 38 46.53 17.16 25.01
N GLN A 39 46.77 18.11 25.93
CA GLN A 39 45.75 18.84 26.72
C GLN A 39 45.92 20.38 26.51
N VAL A 40 45.36 21.20 27.42
CA VAL A 40 45.65 22.66 27.65
C VAL A 40 44.96 23.61 26.65
N LYS A 41 44.24 24.70 27.01
CA LYS A 41 43.79 25.36 28.28
C LYS A 41 42.51 26.22 27.99
N ARG A 42 41.61 26.55 28.96
CA ARG A 42 41.43 27.83 29.73
C ARG A 42 41.44 29.14 28.89
N GLU A 43 40.64 30.21 29.14
CA GLU A 43 39.73 30.59 30.27
C GLU A 43 38.75 31.76 29.88
N ASP A 44 37.69 32.00 30.70
CA ASP A 44 36.94 33.27 30.94
C ASP A 44 36.08 33.96 29.82
N THR A 45 34.98 34.74 30.05
CA THR A 45 34.21 35.13 31.28
C THR A 45 32.68 35.43 31.05
N LYS A 46 31.93 35.64 32.16
CA LYS A 46 30.49 35.99 32.40
C LYS A 46 30.02 37.39 31.89
N PRO A 47 28.75 37.90 32.10
CA PRO A 47 27.51 37.41 32.79
C PRO A 47 26.22 37.43 31.88
N THR A 48 24.91 37.32 32.25
CA THR A 48 24.11 37.85 33.39
C THR A 48 22.67 37.24 33.49
N SER A 49 22.07 37.13 34.70
CA SER A 49 20.61 37.13 35.08
C SER A 49 19.57 36.15 34.43
N ALA A 50 18.49 35.68 35.09
CA ALA A 50 18.11 35.58 36.52
C ALA A 50 16.82 34.72 36.74
N THR A 51 16.61 34.26 38.01
CA THR A 51 15.34 33.94 38.72
C THR A 51 14.37 32.79 38.34
N LEU A 52 14.17 31.90 39.33
CA LEU A 52 12.91 31.32 39.88
C LEU A 52 12.06 30.25 39.14
N LYS A 53 11.92 29.09 39.81
CA LYS A 53 10.68 28.28 39.96
C LYS A 53 10.66 27.61 41.37
N PRO A 54 9.49 27.26 41.95
CA PRO A 54 9.37 26.85 43.36
C PRO A 54 9.14 25.34 43.61
N ASP A 55 9.60 24.92 44.80
CA ASP A 55 9.11 23.92 45.76
C ASP A 55 8.41 22.61 45.34
N GLU A 56 8.93 21.51 45.89
CA GLU A 56 8.36 20.15 45.87
C GLU A 56 8.20 19.67 47.34
N VAL A 57 7.06 19.07 47.69
CA VAL A 57 6.70 18.76 49.09
C VAL A 57 6.52 17.26 49.32
N GLN A 58 7.32 16.69 50.22
CA GLN A 58 7.18 15.30 50.70
C GLN A 58 6.41 15.23 52.03
N PRO A 59 5.57 14.20 52.26
CA PRO A 59 5.00 13.88 53.57
C PRO A 59 5.95 13.04 54.46
N PRO A 60 5.81 13.09 55.81
CA PRO A 60 6.71 12.45 56.77
C PRO A 60 6.41 10.96 57.05
N PRO A 61 7.35 10.20 57.68
CA PRO A 61 7.19 8.78 57.98
C PRO A 61 6.35 8.48 59.23
N ALA A 62 5.84 7.25 59.33
CA ALA A 62 5.09 6.72 60.47
C ALA A 62 5.93 5.75 61.33
N THR A 63 5.60 5.66 62.62
CA THR A 63 6.25 4.78 63.61
C THR A 63 5.71 3.34 63.58
N GLY A 64 6.50 2.36 64.06
CA GLY A 64 6.18 0.92 64.00
C GLY A 64 5.86 0.25 65.34
N ALA A 65 5.54 -1.05 65.28
CA ALA A 65 5.35 -1.97 66.41
C ALA A 65 5.62 -3.44 65.97
N ASP A 66 5.72 -4.36 66.93
CA ASP A 66 6.26 -5.74 66.79
C ASP A 66 5.29 -6.80 66.18
N PRO A 67 5.79 -8.01 65.82
CA PRO A 67 5.04 -9.06 65.12
C PRO A 67 4.45 -10.18 66.02
N ASP A 68 3.80 -11.16 65.36
CA ASP A 68 3.15 -12.39 65.88
C ASP A 68 1.90 -12.17 66.78
N THR A 69 0.73 -12.77 66.51
CA THR A 69 0.50 -14.21 66.73
C THR A 69 -0.81 -14.73 66.08
N ARG A 70 -0.73 -15.83 65.31
CA ARG A 70 -1.74 -16.88 64.99
C ARG A 70 -3.21 -16.57 64.57
N MET A 71 -3.48 -16.97 63.32
CA MET A 71 -4.50 -17.96 62.88
C MET A 71 -6.04 -17.72 62.91
N THR A 72 -6.60 -17.93 61.71
CA THR A 72 -7.89 -18.61 61.40
C THR A 72 -9.24 -18.00 61.78
N ARG A 73 -9.87 -17.37 60.78
CA ARG A 73 -11.14 -17.88 60.24
C ARG A 73 -11.28 -17.53 58.75
N GLY A 74 -11.95 -18.38 57.98
CA GLY A 74 -12.01 -18.25 56.51
C GLY A 74 -13.01 -17.19 56.04
N ASN A 75 -12.70 -16.52 54.94
CA ASN A 75 -13.58 -15.58 54.23
C ASN A 75 -14.03 -16.21 52.90
N PRO A 76 -15.27 -16.01 52.41
CA PRO A 76 -15.76 -16.68 51.21
C PRO A 76 -15.06 -16.15 49.95
N LYS A 77 -14.96 -17.00 48.91
CA LYS A 77 -14.38 -16.61 47.62
C LYS A 77 -15.19 -15.45 47.01
N SER A 78 -14.50 -14.36 46.67
CA SER A 78 -15.05 -13.27 45.89
C SER A 78 -15.46 -13.76 44.48
N PRO A 79 -16.49 -13.15 43.86
CA PRO A 79 -16.90 -13.51 42.51
C PRO A 79 -15.77 -13.20 41.53
N GLN A 80 -15.35 -14.21 40.75
CA GLN A 80 -14.28 -14.03 39.76
C GLN A 80 -14.76 -13.10 38.64
N THR A 81 -14.04 -11.99 38.43
CA THR A 81 -14.28 -11.06 37.32
C THR A 81 -14.12 -11.81 35.99
N ILE A 82 -15.20 -11.92 35.22
CA ILE A 82 -15.17 -12.60 33.92
C ILE A 82 -14.22 -11.85 32.98
N MET A 83 -13.11 -12.48 32.62
CA MET A 83 -12.17 -11.97 31.63
C MET A 83 -12.90 -11.82 30.28
N ARG A 84 -13.06 -10.57 29.83
CA ARG A 84 -13.74 -10.23 28.57
C ARG A 84 -12.75 -10.28 27.40
N VAL A 85 -13.01 -11.16 26.43
CA VAL A 85 -12.27 -11.20 25.18
C VAL A 85 -12.74 -10.07 24.27
N ASN A 86 -11.80 -9.39 23.63
CA ASN A 86 -12.12 -8.45 22.56
C ASN A 86 -12.53 -9.23 21.31
N LEU A 87 -13.84 -9.33 21.05
CA LEU A 87 -14.38 -10.03 19.86
C LEU A 87 -14.04 -9.32 18.53
N SER A 88 -13.54 -8.07 18.57
CA SER A 88 -13.33 -7.25 17.36
C SER A 88 -12.46 -7.90 16.26
N PRO A 89 -11.33 -8.57 16.56
CA PRO A 89 -10.48 -9.19 15.54
C PRO A 89 -11.10 -10.44 14.89
N LEU A 90 -12.09 -11.06 15.53
CA LEU A 90 -12.75 -12.27 15.03
C LEU A 90 -13.83 -11.96 13.97
N VAL A 91 -14.20 -10.69 13.78
CA VAL A 91 -15.23 -10.25 12.79
C VAL A 91 -14.56 -9.94 11.44
N ARG A 92 -14.25 -11.00 10.68
CA ARG A 92 -13.68 -10.94 9.31
C ARG A 92 -14.76 -10.71 8.24
N ARG A 93 -14.45 -10.08 7.09
CA ARG A 93 -15.43 -9.78 6.01
C ARG A 93 -15.96 -11.06 5.35
N GLU A 94 -15.03 -11.94 5.05
CA GLU A 94 -15.15 -13.21 4.37
C GLU A 94 -15.89 -14.29 5.19
N LEU A 95 -16.03 -14.08 6.51
CA LEU A 95 -16.76 -14.97 7.42
C LEU A 95 -18.14 -14.41 7.84
N VAL A 96 -18.66 -13.39 7.14
CA VAL A 96 -20.05 -12.91 7.30
C VAL A 96 -20.91 -13.45 6.17
N VAL A 97 -21.74 -14.43 6.48
CA VAL A 97 -22.51 -15.22 5.49
C VAL A 97 -23.97 -14.81 5.50
N THR A 98 -24.57 -14.62 4.31
CA THR A 98 -26.03 -14.53 4.17
C THR A 98 -26.58 -15.93 3.94
N VAL A 99 -27.13 -16.53 5.00
CA VAL A 99 -27.63 -17.92 5.00
C VAL A 99 -28.96 -17.99 4.25
N LYS A 100 -29.08 -18.98 3.36
CA LYS A 100 -30.27 -19.21 2.51
C LYS A 100 -31.14 -20.36 3.02
N GLY A 101 -30.51 -21.38 3.61
CA GLY A 101 -31.16 -22.55 4.16
C GLY A 101 -32.09 -22.23 5.32
N GLU A 102 -33.20 -22.97 5.39
CA GLU A 102 -34.26 -22.78 6.38
C GLU A 102 -34.22 -23.85 7.50
N THR A 103 -33.34 -24.84 7.41
CA THR A 103 -33.08 -25.87 8.45
C THR A 103 -31.67 -25.73 9.03
N LYS A 104 -31.49 -26.22 10.27
CA LYS A 104 -30.19 -26.24 10.97
C LYS A 104 -29.07 -26.85 10.12
N GLU A 105 -29.34 -27.97 9.44
CA GLU A 105 -28.34 -28.72 8.67
C GLU A 105 -27.93 -27.98 7.39
N ALA A 106 -28.88 -27.30 6.73
CA ALA A 106 -28.57 -26.45 5.59
C ALA A 106 -27.71 -25.25 6.03
N ALA A 107 -28.11 -24.58 7.10
CA ALA A 107 -27.39 -23.41 7.62
C ALA A 107 -25.98 -23.74 8.13
N ILE A 108 -25.77 -24.89 8.79
CA ILE A 108 -24.43 -25.30 9.25
C ILE A 108 -23.52 -25.61 8.06
N ARG A 109 -24.00 -26.28 7.00
CA ARG A 109 -23.19 -26.53 5.79
C ARG A 109 -22.75 -25.21 5.14
N GLU A 110 -23.68 -24.29 4.87
CA GLU A 110 -23.36 -22.97 4.30
C GLU A 110 -22.31 -22.18 5.10
N LEU A 111 -22.25 -22.37 6.43
CA LEU A 111 -21.24 -21.76 7.29
C LEU A 111 -19.88 -22.47 7.25
N CYS A 112 -19.86 -23.79 7.03
CA CYS A 112 -18.64 -24.58 6.89
C CYS A 112 -18.00 -24.38 5.50
N ASP A 113 -18.83 -24.32 4.44
CA ASP A 113 -18.40 -23.99 3.08
C ASP A 113 -17.69 -22.62 3.04
N ALA A 114 -18.18 -21.66 3.82
CA ALA A 114 -17.58 -20.34 3.97
C ALA A 114 -16.27 -20.34 4.80
N VAL A 115 -16.05 -21.32 5.68
CA VAL A 115 -14.77 -21.48 6.39
C VAL A 115 -13.72 -22.07 5.43
N GLU A 116 -14.07 -23.13 4.70
CA GLU A 116 -13.20 -23.77 3.70
C GLU A 116 -12.79 -22.81 2.57
N ALA A 117 -13.68 -21.90 2.17
CA ALA A 117 -13.38 -20.84 1.20
C ALA A 117 -12.50 -19.69 1.75
N ALA A 118 -12.31 -19.57 3.07
CA ALA A 118 -11.68 -18.41 3.72
C ALA A 118 -10.46 -18.74 4.62
N ILE A 119 -10.24 -20.03 4.92
CA ILE A 119 -9.18 -20.55 5.78
C ILE A 119 -8.77 -21.92 5.25
N GLU A 120 -7.47 -22.18 5.15
CA GLU A 120 -6.93 -23.49 4.81
C GLU A 120 -7.21 -24.51 5.94
N LEU A 121 -7.64 -25.72 5.55
CA LEU A 121 -8.05 -26.81 6.46
C LEU A 121 -7.21 -28.08 6.20
N PRO A 122 -5.96 -28.19 6.71
CA PRO A 122 -5.11 -29.34 6.43
C PRO A 122 -5.69 -30.66 6.98
N GLY A 123 -6.13 -31.55 6.09
CA GLY A 123 -6.61 -32.89 6.48
C GLY A 123 -8.03 -32.94 7.03
N THR A 124 -8.88 -31.96 6.72
CA THR A 124 -10.34 -32.05 6.88
C THR A 124 -11.05 -31.20 5.81
N ASN A 125 -12.38 -31.13 5.84
CA ASN A 125 -13.21 -30.40 4.86
C ASN A 125 -14.50 -29.87 5.49
N ALA A 126 -15.22 -29.00 4.76
CA ALA A 126 -16.48 -28.40 5.20
C ALA A 126 -17.54 -29.43 5.62
N ALA A 127 -17.63 -30.57 4.95
CA ALA A 127 -18.63 -31.61 5.24
C ALA A 127 -18.32 -32.38 6.54
N GLU A 128 -17.05 -32.65 6.84
CA GLU A 128 -16.61 -33.22 8.11
C GLU A 128 -16.84 -32.28 9.28
N ILE A 129 -16.48 -30.99 9.12
CA ILE A 129 -16.72 -29.97 10.13
C ILE A 129 -18.23 -29.82 10.41
N ALA A 130 -19.06 -29.76 9.37
CA ALA A 130 -20.51 -29.72 9.50
C ALA A 130 -21.08 -30.94 10.24
N LYS A 131 -20.53 -32.14 10.00
CA LYS A 131 -20.94 -33.38 10.68
C LYS A 131 -20.62 -33.36 12.17
N GLU A 132 -19.44 -32.88 12.57
CA GLU A 132 -19.07 -32.80 13.99
C GLU A 132 -19.94 -31.77 14.74
N ILE A 133 -20.15 -30.59 14.15
CA ILE A 133 -21.05 -29.57 14.73
C ILE A 133 -22.48 -30.13 14.88
N LEU A 134 -22.99 -30.85 13.87
CA LEU A 134 -24.33 -31.44 13.92
C LEU A 134 -24.45 -32.51 15.02
N SER A 135 -23.46 -33.39 15.20
CA SER A 135 -23.49 -34.35 16.32
C SER A 135 -23.32 -33.67 17.69
N GLY A 136 -22.72 -32.49 17.75
CA GLY A 136 -22.78 -31.60 18.92
C GLY A 136 -24.19 -31.07 19.19
N GLU A 137 -24.85 -30.53 18.16
CA GLU A 137 -26.21 -29.97 18.23
C GLU A 137 -27.30 -30.99 18.58
N GLU A 138 -27.13 -32.26 18.19
CA GLU A 138 -28.01 -33.37 18.59
C GLU A 138 -27.93 -33.65 20.10
N ARG A 139 -26.76 -33.43 20.72
CA ARG A 139 -26.52 -33.64 22.16
C ARG A 139 -26.92 -32.41 22.98
N VAL A 140 -26.60 -31.22 22.49
CA VAL A 140 -26.85 -29.93 23.15
C VAL A 140 -27.24 -28.87 22.14
N ASN A 141 -28.51 -28.47 22.16
CA ASN A 141 -29.05 -27.39 21.33
C ASN A 141 -28.42 -26.02 21.71
N THR A 142 -27.72 -25.37 20.79
CA THR A 142 -27.03 -24.09 21.06
C THR A 142 -27.86 -22.83 20.82
N GLN A 143 -29.19 -22.95 20.68
CA GLN A 143 -30.09 -21.78 20.62
C GLN A 143 -30.17 -21.08 21.99
N MET A 144 -29.23 -20.18 22.25
CA MET A 144 -29.06 -19.47 23.53
C MET A 144 -30.13 -18.41 23.80
N GLY A 145 -30.89 -17.97 22.80
CA GLY A 145 -31.91 -16.93 22.98
C GLY A 145 -32.95 -16.89 21.86
N PRO A 146 -33.92 -15.96 21.96
CA PRO A 146 -34.83 -15.69 20.86
C PRO A 146 -34.02 -15.20 19.65
N ASN A 147 -34.33 -15.76 18.48
CA ASN A 147 -33.77 -15.35 17.19
C ASN A 147 -32.25 -15.54 16.98
N TRP A 148 -31.51 -16.20 17.90
CA TRP A 148 -30.09 -16.52 17.68
C TRP A 148 -29.58 -17.83 18.30
N ALA A 149 -28.57 -18.42 17.67
CA ALA A 149 -27.83 -19.61 18.13
C ALA A 149 -26.31 -19.43 18.04
N THR A 150 -25.54 -20.22 18.80
CA THR A 150 -24.07 -20.22 18.74
C THR A 150 -23.49 -21.65 18.72
N PRO A 151 -23.61 -22.35 17.57
CA PRO A 151 -22.95 -23.64 17.37
C PRO A 151 -21.45 -23.49 17.57
N HIS A 152 -20.80 -24.54 18.04
CA HIS A 152 -19.37 -24.51 18.31
C HIS A 152 -18.77 -25.90 18.26
N ALA A 153 -17.51 -25.97 17.80
CA ALA A 153 -16.76 -27.21 17.73
C ALA A 153 -15.28 -26.96 18.03
N ARG A 154 -14.60 -28.02 18.48
CA ARG A 154 -13.14 -28.07 18.56
C ARG A 154 -12.61 -28.89 17.41
N LEU A 155 -11.59 -28.38 16.74
CA LEU A 155 -11.00 -28.97 15.55
C LEU A 155 -9.47 -28.92 15.69
N PRO A 156 -8.77 -30.07 15.82
CA PRO A 156 -7.31 -30.09 15.97
C PRO A 156 -6.58 -29.40 14.81
N MET A 157 -7.17 -29.48 13.61
CA MET A 157 -6.53 -29.15 12.33
C MET A 157 -6.72 -27.69 11.87
N LEU A 158 -7.12 -26.77 12.77
CA LEU A 158 -7.24 -25.36 12.41
C LEU A 158 -5.86 -24.67 12.35
N ASN A 159 -5.56 -24.03 11.22
CA ASN A 159 -4.35 -23.21 11.08
C ASN A 159 -4.37 -21.94 11.97
N VAL A 160 -5.52 -21.57 12.54
CA VAL A 160 -5.68 -20.44 13.48
C VAL A 160 -6.34 -20.89 14.79
N PRO A 161 -5.99 -20.32 15.96
CA PRO A 161 -6.46 -20.82 17.26
C PRO A 161 -7.98 -20.65 17.47
N LEU A 162 -8.58 -19.61 16.89
CA LEU A 162 -10.02 -19.32 16.97
C LEU A 162 -10.52 -18.76 15.64
N THR A 163 -11.69 -19.23 15.20
CA THR A 163 -12.43 -18.76 14.02
C THR A 163 -13.88 -18.49 14.41
N MET A 164 -14.45 -17.36 13.99
CA MET A 164 -15.85 -17.01 14.23
C MET A 164 -16.54 -16.69 12.90
N VAL A 165 -17.66 -17.38 12.64
CA VAL A 165 -18.48 -17.22 11.42
C VAL A 165 -19.84 -16.66 11.80
N ILE A 166 -20.32 -15.68 11.04
CA ILE A 166 -21.51 -14.90 11.38
C ILE A 166 -22.55 -15.11 10.27
N GLY A 167 -23.40 -16.11 10.46
CA GLY A 167 -24.54 -16.40 9.59
C GLY A 167 -25.72 -15.48 9.86
N ARG A 168 -26.28 -14.91 8.80
CA ARG A 168 -27.49 -14.09 8.85
C ARG A 168 -28.52 -14.62 7.86
N SER A 169 -29.59 -15.25 8.35
CA SER A 169 -30.72 -15.69 7.52
C SER A 169 -31.83 -14.63 7.54
N PRO A 170 -32.18 -14.00 6.41
CA PRO A 170 -33.30 -13.05 6.35
C PRO A 170 -34.66 -13.69 6.60
N LYS A 171 -34.82 -14.98 6.26
CA LYS A 171 -36.05 -15.76 6.50
C LYS A 171 -36.13 -16.30 7.94
N GLY A 172 -34.98 -16.59 8.54
CA GLY A 172 -34.85 -17.37 9.75
C GLY A 172 -34.56 -18.85 9.45
N VAL A 173 -33.96 -19.55 10.41
CA VAL A 173 -33.62 -20.96 10.34
C VAL A 173 -34.31 -21.72 11.47
N MET A 174 -34.98 -22.83 11.19
CA MET A 174 -35.54 -23.70 12.22
C MET A 174 -34.39 -24.44 12.93
N TRP A 175 -34.01 -23.93 14.12
CA TRP A 175 -32.93 -24.49 14.95
C TRP A 175 -33.41 -25.46 16.03
N SER A 176 -34.69 -25.35 16.39
CA SER A 176 -35.41 -26.18 17.37
C SER A 176 -36.88 -26.19 16.97
N VAL A 177 -37.59 -27.29 17.21
CA VAL A 177 -39.02 -27.38 16.90
C VAL A 177 -39.83 -26.46 17.82
N ASP A 178 -39.50 -26.45 19.12
CA ASP A 178 -40.26 -25.75 20.16
C ASP A 178 -39.82 -24.29 20.42
N ARG A 179 -39.10 -23.66 19.47
CA ARG A 179 -38.58 -22.29 19.63
C ARG A 179 -38.71 -21.47 18.33
N PRO A 180 -38.77 -20.13 18.41
CA PRO A 180 -38.71 -19.27 17.23
C PRO A 180 -37.46 -19.56 16.37
N ALA A 181 -37.61 -19.43 15.05
CA ALA A 181 -36.49 -19.53 14.11
C ALA A 181 -35.38 -18.51 14.43
N VAL A 182 -34.14 -18.83 14.01
CA VAL A 182 -32.96 -17.96 14.23
C VAL A 182 -32.56 -17.22 12.95
N ASN A 183 -32.54 -15.89 13.00
CA ASN A 183 -31.99 -15.03 11.96
C ASN A 183 -30.47 -14.88 12.11
N LEU A 184 -29.91 -15.03 13.32
CA LEU A 184 -28.47 -14.89 13.60
C LEU A 184 -27.86 -16.20 14.10
N ILE A 185 -26.77 -16.65 13.47
CA ILE A 185 -25.99 -17.82 13.87
C ILE A 185 -24.54 -17.38 14.04
N VAL A 186 -23.94 -17.66 15.20
CA VAL A 186 -22.52 -17.36 15.46
C VAL A 186 -21.76 -18.65 15.73
N LEU A 187 -21.19 -19.21 14.67
CA LEU A 187 -20.37 -20.42 14.74
C LEU A 187 -19.00 -20.07 15.30
N LEU A 188 -18.59 -20.73 16.40
CA LEU A 188 -17.25 -20.59 16.98
C LEU A 188 -16.47 -21.91 16.82
N LEU A 189 -15.41 -21.88 16.02
CA LEU A 189 -14.47 -22.99 15.87
C LEU A 189 -13.17 -22.67 16.61
N ALA A 190 -12.64 -23.64 17.35
CA ALA A 190 -11.43 -23.49 18.14
C ALA A 190 -10.48 -24.67 17.94
N ARG A 191 -9.17 -24.41 18.02
CA ARG A 191 -8.18 -25.48 18.14
C ARG A 191 -8.06 -25.95 19.59
N ASP A 192 -7.68 -27.21 19.82
CA ASP A 192 -7.68 -27.80 21.16
C ASP A 192 -6.74 -27.12 22.16
N ASP A 193 -5.60 -26.60 21.69
CA ASP A 193 -4.65 -25.81 22.47
C ASP A 193 -5.23 -24.46 22.93
N ALA A 194 -6.20 -23.89 22.20
CA ALA A 194 -6.87 -22.64 22.54
C ALA A 194 -7.93 -22.76 23.66
N SER A 195 -7.96 -23.88 24.40
CA SER A 195 -9.03 -24.28 25.34
C SER A 195 -9.51 -23.20 26.33
N GLU A 196 -8.60 -22.41 26.91
CA GLU A 196 -8.95 -21.31 27.83
C GLU A 196 -9.55 -20.12 27.09
N HIS A 197 -8.86 -19.66 26.04
CA HIS A 197 -9.28 -18.53 25.20
C HIS A 197 -10.63 -18.79 24.52
N TYR A 198 -10.89 -20.05 24.14
CA TYR A 198 -12.18 -20.52 23.61
C TYR A 198 -13.34 -20.26 24.59
N LEU A 199 -13.23 -20.70 25.85
CA LEU A 199 -14.31 -20.54 26.83
C LEU A 199 -14.58 -19.06 27.14
N HIS A 200 -13.53 -18.24 27.28
CA HIS A 200 -13.69 -16.79 27.47
C HIS A 200 -14.26 -16.10 26.22
N THR A 201 -13.97 -16.59 25.01
CA THR A 201 -14.55 -16.09 23.76
C THR A 201 -16.04 -16.43 23.67
N LEU A 202 -16.42 -17.68 23.91
CA LEU A 202 -17.82 -18.13 23.92
C LEU A 202 -18.64 -17.37 24.98
N ALA A 203 -18.11 -17.23 26.20
CA ALA A 203 -18.75 -16.42 27.25
C ALA A 203 -18.88 -14.94 26.85
N SER A 204 -17.92 -14.38 26.11
CA SER A 204 -17.98 -13.01 25.59
C SER A 204 -19.03 -12.86 24.48
N ILE A 205 -19.17 -13.83 23.57
CA ILE A 205 -20.24 -13.88 22.54
C ILE A 205 -21.61 -13.94 23.21
N VAL A 206 -21.81 -14.87 24.16
CA VAL A 206 -23.08 -15.03 24.88
C VAL A 206 -23.41 -13.80 25.73
N SER A 207 -22.41 -13.16 26.37
CA SER A 207 -22.60 -11.90 27.07
C SER A 207 -22.90 -10.72 26.13
N ALA A 208 -22.43 -10.76 24.87
CA ALA A 208 -22.70 -9.72 23.88
C ALA A 208 -24.09 -9.87 23.24
N LEU A 209 -24.57 -11.10 22.99
CA LEU A 209 -25.86 -11.34 22.32
C LEU A 209 -27.05 -11.57 23.26
N ARG A 210 -26.84 -11.52 24.59
CA ARG A 210 -27.90 -11.58 25.60
C ARG A 210 -28.98 -10.49 25.46
N HIS A 211 -28.66 -9.35 24.86
CA HIS A 211 -29.60 -8.25 24.65
C HIS A 211 -30.10 -8.23 23.21
N GLU A 212 -31.43 -8.28 23.03
CA GLU A 212 -32.08 -8.31 21.70
C GLU A 212 -31.70 -7.12 20.81
N ASP A 213 -31.51 -5.93 21.40
CA ASP A 213 -31.00 -4.74 20.69
C ASP A 213 -29.68 -5.01 19.93
N ARG A 214 -28.78 -5.80 20.52
CA ARG A 214 -27.48 -6.11 19.91
C ARG A 214 -27.62 -7.16 18.80
N VAL A 215 -28.51 -8.14 18.96
CA VAL A 215 -28.89 -9.08 17.89
C VAL A 215 -29.49 -8.30 16.71
N ALA A 216 -30.42 -7.38 16.97
CA ALA A 216 -31.02 -6.51 15.96
C ALA A 216 -29.98 -5.59 15.29
N GLN A 217 -28.99 -5.08 16.02
CA GLN A 217 -27.88 -4.30 15.45
C GLN A 217 -26.97 -5.14 14.54
N VAL A 218 -26.63 -6.37 14.92
CA VAL A 218 -25.85 -7.31 14.07
C VAL A 218 -26.61 -7.65 12.79
N LEU A 219 -27.92 -7.92 12.89
CA LEU A 219 -28.77 -8.22 11.74
C LEU A 219 -28.90 -7.03 10.78
N ARG A 220 -29.11 -5.81 11.31
CA ARG A 220 -29.27 -4.57 10.52
C ARG A 220 -27.97 -3.98 9.98
N ALA A 221 -26.80 -4.46 10.39
CA ALA A 221 -25.52 -3.91 9.98
C ALA A 221 -25.19 -4.23 8.50
N SER A 222 -25.03 -3.21 7.66
CA SER A 222 -24.74 -3.38 6.23
C SER A 222 -23.42 -4.11 5.94
N ASN A 223 -22.45 -4.05 6.86
CA ASN A 223 -21.11 -4.63 6.68
C ASN A 223 -20.50 -5.15 8.00
N HIS A 224 -19.41 -5.89 7.88
CA HIS A 224 -18.65 -6.47 9.00
C HIS A 224 -18.18 -5.42 10.03
N ARG A 225 -17.89 -4.17 9.62
CA ARG A 225 -17.48 -3.08 10.52
C ARG A 225 -18.64 -2.64 11.43
N GLY A 226 -19.87 -2.59 10.90
CA GLY A 226 -21.09 -2.39 11.69
C GLY A 226 -21.35 -3.52 12.68
N ILE A 227 -21.18 -4.78 12.24
CA ILE A 227 -21.28 -5.96 13.11
C ILE A 227 -20.26 -5.88 14.26
N ARG A 228 -19.02 -5.49 13.98
CA ARG A 228 -17.94 -5.31 14.98
C ARG A 228 -18.29 -4.29 16.07
N SER A 229 -19.00 -3.22 15.71
CA SER A 229 -19.55 -2.25 16.67
C SER A 229 -20.67 -2.85 17.53
N ALA A 230 -21.62 -3.58 16.93
CA ALA A 230 -22.73 -4.20 17.65
C ALA A 230 -22.26 -5.21 18.73
N PHE A 231 -21.26 -6.06 18.39
CA PHE A 231 -20.68 -7.01 19.36
C PHE A 231 -19.96 -6.31 20.53
N THR A 232 -19.19 -5.26 20.26
CA THR A 232 -18.49 -4.53 21.33
C THR A 232 -19.43 -3.67 22.17
N GLY A 233 -20.56 -3.22 21.62
CA GLY A 233 -21.46 -2.25 22.25
C GLY A 233 -20.87 -0.84 22.36
N LYS A 234 -19.67 -0.62 21.82
CA LYS A 234 -19.19 0.72 21.49
C LYS A 234 -19.93 1.13 20.21
N PRO A 235 -20.56 2.33 20.16
CA PRO A 235 -21.01 2.88 18.89
C PRO A 235 -19.87 2.87 17.88
N LEU A 236 -20.17 2.76 16.58
CA LEU A 236 -19.23 3.18 15.55
C LEU A 236 -18.81 4.61 15.91
N GLU A 237 -17.56 4.76 16.37
CA GLU A 237 -17.11 6.02 16.94
C GLU A 237 -17.45 7.14 15.96
N ARG A 238 -18.10 8.20 16.45
CA ARG A 238 -18.38 9.37 15.63
C ARG A 238 -17.04 10.06 15.39
N ARG A 239 -16.24 9.53 14.46
CA ARG A 239 -14.91 10.01 14.11
C ARG A 239 -15.02 11.47 13.68
N THR A 240 -14.76 12.35 14.63
CA THR A 240 -14.81 13.79 14.46
C THR A 240 -13.52 14.23 13.81
N VAL A 241 -13.47 14.08 12.47
CA VAL A 241 -12.58 14.89 11.61
C VAL A 241 -12.54 16.30 12.19
N ASN A 242 -11.33 16.85 12.38
CA ASN A 242 -11.12 18.04 13.18
C ASN A 242 -12.10 19.18 12.79
N ARG A 243 -12.62 19.90 13.79
CA ARG A 243 -13.59 20.99 13.60
C ARG A 243 -13.06 22.10 12.70
N ASP A 244 -11.74 22.29 12.72
CA ASP A 244 -11.03 23.35 12.02
C ASP A 244 -10.89 23.06 10.51
N LEU A 245 -11.07 21.80 10.07
CA LEU A 245 -11.15 21.48 8.65
C LEU A 245 -12.50 21.94 8.08
N PRO A 246 -12.55 22.47 6.84
CA PRO A 246 -13.78 22.88 6.18
C PRO A 246 -14.87 21.80 6.18
N ARG A 247 -16.13 22.23 6.29
CA ARG A 247 -17.28 21.31 6.42
C ARG A 247 -17.38 20.30 5.27
N VAL A 248 -16.94 20.66 4.07
CA VAL A 248 -16.88 19.77 2.89
C VAL A 248 -15.86 18.67 3.12
N THR A 249 -14.60 19.02 3.43
CA THR A 249 -13.51 18.12 3.83
C THR A 249 -13.96 17.13 4.92
N GLN A 250 -14.55 17.63 6.01
CA GLN A 250 -15.07 16.79 7.10
C GLN A 250 -16.15 15.79 6.66
N ARG A 251 -16.97 16.15 5.67
CA ARG A 251 -18.03 15.28 5.15
C ARG A 251 -17.46 14.27 4.18
N LEU A 252 -16.64 14.68 3.23
CA LEU A 252 -16.02 13.77 2.28
C LEU A 252 -15.16 12.72 2.98
N ILE A 253 -14.24 13.08 3.89
CA ILE A 253 -13.45 12.10 4.66
C ILE A 253 -14.35 11.12 5.44
N ARG A 254 -15.45 11.60 6.04
CA ARG A 254 -16.37 10.77 6.84
C ARG A 254 -17.22 9.81 5.98
N HIS A 255 -17.55 10.20 4.75
CA HIS A 255 -18.38 9.40 3.84
C HIS A 255 -17.53 8.55 2.87
N MET A 256 -16.29 8.94 2.57
CA MET A 256 -15.32 8.25 1.69
C MET A 256 -15.22 6.76 1.99
N LEU A 257 -14.93 6.38 3.24
CA LEU A 257 -14.80 4.97 3.62
C LEU A 257 -16.13 4.20 3.66
N ARG A 258 -17.29 4.87 3.59
CA ARG A 258 -18.59 4.20 3.42
C ARG A 258 -18.87 3.97 1.95
N PHE A 259 -18.74 5.03 1.14
CA PHE A 259 -18.83 4.95 -0.32
C PHE A 259 -17.85 3.94 -0.92
N ALA A 260 -16.65 3.80 -0.33
CA ALA A 260 -15.68 2.76 -0.68
C ALA A 260 -16.18 1.33 -0.40
N ASP A 261 -16.89 1.09 0.72
CA ASP A 261 -17.55 -0.20 0.96
C ASP A 261 -18.76 -0.39 0.00
N ASP A 262 -19.58 0.65 -0.17
CA ASP A 262 -20.85 0.62 -0.94
C ASP A 262 -20.63 0.38 -2.45
N VAL A 263 -19.47 0.77 -3.00
CA VAL A 263 -19.10 0.61 -4.42
C VAL A 263 -18.02 -0.48 -4.61
N ASP A 264 -17.73 -1.28 -3.57
CA ASP A 264 -16.69 -2.32 -3.51
C ASP A 264 -15.33 -1.87 -4.09
N VAL A 265 -14.76 -0.86 -3.45
CA VAL A 265 -13.49 -0.24 -3.78
C VAL A 265 -12.35 -1.01 -3.08
N GLY A 266 -11.35 -1.41 -3.85
CA GLY A 266 -10.20 -2.16 -3.34
C GLY A 266 -9.21 -1.28 -2.57
N SER A 267 -9.03 -0.02 -2.99
CA SER A 267 -8.10 0.91 -2.36
C SER A 267 -8.58 2.36 -2.44
N VAL A 268 -8.27 3.16 -1.41
CA VAL A 268 -8.73 4.54 -1.26
C VAL A 268 -7.52 5.47 -1.23
N PHE A 269 -7.38 6.31 -2.23
CA PHE A 269 -6.25 7.24 -2.34
C PHE A 269 -6.61 8.54 -1.65
N LEU A 270 -5.76 9.02 -0.75
CA LEU A 270 -5.97 10.26 -0.01
C LEU A 270 -4.79 11.20 -0.23
N ASN A 271 -5.02 12.31 -0.95
CA ASN A 271 -4.02 13.37 -1.06
C ASN A 271 -3.89 14.11 0.29
N ILE A 272 -2.67 14.15 0.85
CA ILE A 272 -2.35 14.84 2.11
C ILE A 272 -1.60 16.17 1.93
N ASP A 273 -1.30 16.60 0.70
CA ASP A 273 -0.73 17.94 0.41
C ASP A 273 -1.79 19.05 0.43
N ALA A 274 -3.07 18.68 0.32
CA ALA A 274 -4.18 19.62 0.20
C ALA A 274 -4.57 20.28 1.55
N PHE A 275 -4.16 19.70 2.68
CA PHE A 275 -4.50 20.15 4.04
C PHE A 275 -3.49 19.59 5.04
N GLU A 276 -3.31 20.22 6.20
CA GLU A 276 -2.49 19.64 7.26
C GLU A 276 -3.22 18.44 7.91
N PRO A 277 -2.68 17.21 7.87
CA PRO A 277 -3.42 16.03 8.32
C PRO A 277 -3.58 16.00 9.86
N PRO A 278 -4.80 16.16 10.42
CA PRO A 278 -4.97 16.14 11.86
C PRO A 278 -4.85 14.71 12.38
N GLU A 279 -4.33 14.53 13.60
CA GLU A 279 -4.16 13.19 14.22
C GLU A 279 -5.44 12.33 14.16
N VAL A 280 -6.63 12.92 14.26
CA VAL A 280 -7.90 12.18 14.19
C VAL A 280 -8.09 11.45 12.85
N LEU A 281 -7.41 11.86 11.77
CA LEU A 281 -7.36 11.10 10.52
C LEU A 281 -6.74 9.70 10.71
N SER A 282 -5.79 9.55 11.64
CA SER A 282 -5.22 8.25 12.05
C SER A 282 -6.24 7.35 12.77
N THR A 283 -7.36 7.89 13.24
CA THR A 283 -8.49 7.06 13.71
C THR A 283 -9.39 6.60 12.57
N ILE A 284 -9.37 7.31 11.43
CA ILE A 284 -10.32 7.16 10.32
C ILE A 284 -9.85 6.14 9.31
N ILE A 285 -8.62 6.31 8.79
CA ILE A 285 -8.06 5.48 7.72
C ILE A 285 -8.03 3.99 8.12
N ASP A 286 -7.91 3.12 7.14
CA ASP A 286 -7.63 1.70 7.34
C ASP A 286 -6.61 1.23 6.29
N GLU A 287 -6.16 -0.02 6.39
CA GLU A 287 -5.18 -0.68 5.53
C GLU A 287 -5.51 -0.66 4.02
N ARG A 288 -6.71 -0.24 3.62
CA ARG A 288 -7.06 0.02 2.21
C ARG A 288 -6.77 1.46 1.78
N THR A 289 -6.42 2.35 2.71
CA THR A 289 -6.09 3.75 2.43
C THR A 289 -4.63 3.86 2.03
N ILE A 290 -4.36 4.51 0.90
CA ILE A 290 -3.03 4.82 0.39
C ILE A 290 -2.86 6.33 0.45
N LEU A 291 -1.81 6.79 1.11
CA LEU A 291 -1.50 8.22 1.21
C LEU A 291 -0.79 8.68 -0.06
N VAL A 292 -1.19 9.82 -0.61
CA VAL A 292 -0.57 10.45 -1.77
C VAL A 292 -0.03 11.81 -1.35
N THR A 293 1.25 12.06 -1.62
CA THR A 293 1.92 13.31 -1.25
C THR A 293 3.03 13.63 -2.23
N ALA A 294 3.34 14.91 -2.40
CA ALA A 294 4.38 15.41 -3.29
C ALA A 294 5.31 16.44 -2.63
N GLN A 295 5.12 16.72 -1.33
CA GLN A 295 5.85 17.77 -0.60
C GLN A 295 6.19 17.42 0.85
N ARG A 296 5.69 16.31 1.41
CA ARG A 296 5.81 16.00 2.85
C ARG A 296 6.05 14.51 3.05
N GLU A 297 6.84 14.15 4.07
CA GLU A 297 6.69 12.81 4.63
C GLU A 297 5.34 12.74 5.38
N PRO A 298 4.55 11.66 5.21
CA PRO A 298 3.31 11.51 5.96
C PRO A 298 3.61 11.34 7.46
N PRO A 299 2.85 12.00 8.36
CA PRO A 299 2.94 11.75 9.80
C PRO A 299 2.92 10.25 10.13
N GLU A 300 3.83 9.81 11.00
CA GLU A 300 4.05 8.38 11.31
C GLU A 300 2.74 7.67 11.73
N SER A 301 1.90 8.34 12.51
CA SER A 301 0.58 7.85 12.94
C SER A 301 -0.39 7.56 11.79
N LEU A 302 -0.20 8.18 10.62
CA LEU A 302 -0.91 7.88 9.38
C LEU A 302 -0.20 6.82 8.56
N ALA A 303 1.12 6.92 8.42
CA ALA A 303 1.94 5.99 7.64
C ALA A 303 1.81 4.54 8.14
N VAL A 304 1.90 4.32 9.47
CA VAL A 304 1.77 3.01 10.13
C VAL A 304 0.37 2.40 9.98
N ARG A 305 -0.64 3.19 9.59
CA ARG A 305 -2.05 2.76 9.45
C ARG A 305 -2.59 2.74 8.02
N ALA A 306 -1.80 3.20 7.06
CA ALA A 306 -2.10 3.13 5.63
C ALA A 306 -1.63 1.78 5.05
N GLY A 307 -2.24 1.36 3.95
CA GLY A 307 -1.75 0.22 3.14
C GLY A 307 -0.51 0.56 2.30
N GLY A 308 -0.13 1.83 2.23
CA GLY A 308 1.05 2.31 1.52
C GLY A 308 1.10 3.83 1.40
N VAL A 309 2.24 4.33 0.94
CA VAL A 309 2.50 5.74 0.66
C VAL A 309 3.01 5.85 -0.78
N ILE A 310 2.43 6.77 -1.54
CA ILE A 310 2.90 7.17 -2.86
C ILE A 310 3.40 8.60 -2.77
N SER A 311 4.72 8.72 -2.62
CA SER A 311 5.45 9.95 -2.87
C SER A 311 5.46 10.21 -4.38
N LEU A 312 5.01 11.40 -4.78
CA LEU A 312 5.07 11.92 -6.14
C LEU A 312 6.28 12.85 -6.26
N PRO A 313 6.98 12.87 -7.40
CA PRO A 313 8.20 13.67 -7.55
C PRO A 313 7.97 15.20 -7.59
N PHE A 314 6.72 15.67 -7.70
CA PHE A 314 6.40 17.10 -7.65
C PHE A 314 4.90 17.36 -7.42
N ALA A 315 4.59 18.50 -6.82
CA ALA A 315 3.22 18.99 -6.65
C ALA A 315 2.63 19.42 -8.00
N ALA A 316 1.93 18.52 -8.69
CA ALA A 316 1.23 18.87 -9.92
C ALA A 316 0.00 19.75 -9.63
N ASN A 317 -0.05 20.93 -10.26
CA ASN A 317 -1.17 21.88 -10.13
C ASN A 317 -2.51 21.26 -10.56
N ASN A 318 -2.47 20.30 -11.48
CA ASN A 318 -3.63 19.55 -11.94
C ASN A 318 -3.86 18.28 -11.09
N VAL A 319 -4.81 18.36 -10.15
CA VAL A 319 -5.26 17.23 -9.29
C VAL A 319 -5.64 15.98 -10.10
N ALA A 320 -6.16 16.11 -11.31
CA ALA A 320 -6.48 14.94 -12.14
C ALA A 320 -5.22 14.25 -12.70
N ALA A 321 -4.18 15.02 -13.02
CA ALA A 321 -2.90 14.47 -13.48
C ALA A 321 -2.09 13.86 -12.31
N MET A 322 -2.07 14.54 -11.16
CA MET A 322 -1.54 14.03 -9.88
C MET A 322 -2.09 12.63 -9.55
N LEU A 323 -3.42 12.51 -9.51
CA LEU A 323 -4.08 11.23 -9.18
C LEU A 323 -3.83 10.14 -10.24
N ARG A 324 -3.69 10.53 -11.51
CA ARG A 324 -3.32 9.58 -12.58
C ARG A 324 -1.90 9.05 -12.39
N LEU A 325 -0.93 9.93 -12.09
CA LEU A 325 0.44 9.53 -11.77
C LEU A 325 0.46 8.60 -10.55
N ALA A 326 -0.22 8.98 -9.46
CA ALA A 326 -0.27 8.18 -8.24
C ALA A 326 -0.76 6.74 -8.50
N ILE A 327 -1.80 6.57 -9.33
CA ILE A 327 -2.34 5.24 -9.68
C ILE A 327 -1.33 4.43 -10.50
N VAL A 328 -0.66 5.04 -11.48
CA VAL A 328 0.39 4.37 -12.27
C VAL A 328 1.53 3.88 -11.37
N LEU A 329 2.01 4.73 -10.47
CA LEU A 329 3.10 4.40 -9.54
C LEU A 329 2.69 3.33 -8.53
N ALA A 330 1.44 3.35 -8.04
CA ALA A 330 0.91 2.33 -7.13
C ALA A 330 0.71 0.96 -7.79
N ILE A 331 0.40 0.92 -9.09
CA ILE A 331 0.40 -0.34 -9.87
C ILE A 331 1.84 -0.84 -10.01
N GLY A 332 2.78 0.03 -10.38
CA GLY A 332 4.20 -0.31 -10.52
C GLY A 332 4.85 -0.84 -9.24
N LYS A 333 4.62 -0.17 -8.12
CA LYS A 333 5.05 -0.59 -6.77
C LYS A 333 4.21 -1.75 -6.19
N ARG A 334 3.27 -2.31 -6.97
CA ARG A 334 2.34 -3.39 -6.61
C ARG A 334 1.50 -3.16 -5.34
N ILE A 335 1.36 -1.90 -4.90
CA ILE A 335 0.51 -1.51 -3.77
C ILE A 335 -0.97 -1.70 -4.12
N ILE A 336 -1.34 -1.61 -5.40
CA ILE A 336 -2.67 -1.96 -5.90
C ILE A 336 -2.64 -2.99 -7.04
N SER A 337 -3.68 -3.83 -7.09
CA SER A 337 -3.88 -4.77 -8.19
C SER A 337 -4.30 -4.05 -9.48
N ARG A 338 -3.84 -4.55 -10.64
CA ARG A 338 -4.29 -4.14 -11.99
C ARG A 338 -5.82 -4.20 -12.17
N LYS A 339 -6.55 -4.98 -11.36
CA LYS A 339 -8.02 -5.08 -11.38
C LYS A 339 -8.73 -4.24 -10.32
N ALA A 340 -8.00 -3.52 -9.46
CA ALA A 340 -8.58 -2.75 -8.37
C ALA A 340 -9.44 -1.58 -8.87
N ARG A 341 -10.54 -1.32 -8.15
CA ARG A 341 -11.26 -0.04 -8.20
C ARG A 341 -10.64 0.87 -7.14
N VAL A 342 -10.35 2.11 -7.52
CA VAL A 342 -9.66 3.11 -6.69
C VAL A 342 -10.56 4.31 -6.48
N LEU A 343 -10.84 4.64 -5.22
CA LEU A 343 -11.53 5.89 -4.84
C LEU A 343 -10.49 6.91 -4.40
N ALA A 344 -10.28 7.95 -5.18
CA ALA A 344 -9.42 9.06 -4.79
C ALA A 344 -10.25 10.17 -4.11
N LEU A 345 -9.72 10.71 -3.02
CA LEU A 345 -10.16 11.97 -2.42
C LEU A 345 -8.98 12.94 -2.40
N ALA A 346 -9.17 14.10 -3.03
CA ALA A 346 -8.16 15.14 -3.18
C ALA A 346 -8.77 16.54 -3.18
N GLY A 347 -7.90 17.55 -3.16
CA GLY A 347 -8.19 18.93 -3.46
C GLY A 347 -6.92 19.66 -3.90
N PRO A 348 -6.98 20.98 -4.16
CA PRO A 348 -5.81 21.78 -4.51
C PRO A 348 -4.78 21.80 -3.37
N VAL A 349 -3.50 21.77 -3.71
CA VAL A 349 -2.37 21.81 -2.75
C VAL A 349 -2.49 23.06 -1.86
N GLY A 350 -2.28 22.90 -0.55
CA GLY A 350 -2.33 24.00 0.43
C GLY A 350 -3.72 24.64 0.69
N SER A 351 -4.77 24.24 -0.03
CA SER A 351 -6.12 24.85 0.08
C SER A 351 -6.83 24.66 1.42
N ASN A 352 -6.32 23.79 2.28
CA ASN A 352 -6.99 23.22 3.45
C ASN A 352 -8.32 22.49 3.11
N THR A 353 -8.54 22.14 1.83
CA THR A 353 -9.77 21.51 1.36
C THR A 353 -9.53 20.18 0.67
N LEU A 354 -10.45 19.24 0.89
CA LEU A 354 -10.72 18.16 -0.05
C LEU A 354 -12.12 18.41 -0.60
N ASP A 355 -12.22 18.56 -1.92
CA ASP A 355 -13.44 18.90 -2.66
C ASP A 355 -13.76 17.84 -3.73
N GLN A 356 -12.74 17.15 -4.25
CA GLN A 356 -12.85 16.21 -5.37
C GLN A 356 -12.75 14.76 -4.91
N MET A 357 -13.88 14.05 -4.96
CA MET A 357 -13.93 12.60 -4.86
C MET A 357 -14.10 12.00 -6.27
N ARG A 358 -13.17 11.13 -6.70
CA ARG A 358 -13.12 10.54 -8.05
C ARG A 358 -12.98 9.02 -7.96
N LEU A 359 -13.71 8.27 -8.79
CA LEU A 359 -13.59 6.82 -8.89
C LEU A 359 -12.85 6.44 -10.18
N PHE A 360 -11.91 5.52 -10.07
CA PHE A 360 -11.07 5.01 -11.15
C PHE A 360 -11.06 3.48 -11.15
N ASN A 361 -10.75 2.84 -12.28
CA ASN A 361 -10.37 1.43 -12.32
C ASN A 361 -8.90 1.33 -12.76
N ALA A 362 -8.07 0.56 -12.05
CA ALA A 362 -6.64 0.42 -12.35
C ALA A 362 -6.37 -0.12 -13.77
N LYS A 363 -7.29 -0.92 -14.31
CA LYS A 363 -7.25 -1.45 -15.69
C LYS A 363 -7.34 -0.38 -16.78
N ASP A 364 -7.86 0.80 -16.47
CA ASP A 364 -8.08 1.88 -17.45
C ASP A 364 -6.79 2.69 -17.67
N PHE A 365 -5.76 2.42 -16.86
CA PHE A 365 -4.43 3.01 -16.96
C PHE A 365 -3.54 2.15 -17.85
N PRO A 366 -2.60 2.76 -18.59
CA PRO A 366 -1.65 2.00 -19.38
C PRO A 366 -0.85 1.09 -18.44
N THR A 367 -0.81 -0.19 -18.79
CA THR A 367 0.17 -1.12 -18.24
C THR A 367 1.53 -0.74 -18.84
N LEU A 368 2.15 0.28 -18.24
CA LEU A 368 3.60 0.44 -18.33
C LEU A 368 4.21 -0.90 -17.92
N ASP A 369 5.20 -1.38 -18.66
CA ASP A 369 5.74 -2.72 -18.48
C ASP A 369 6.69 -2.74 -17.27
N LEU A 370 6.07 -2.79 -16.09
CA LEU A 370 6.71 -2.77 -14.76
C LEU A 370 6.65 -4.16 -14.10
N ASP A 371 6.18 -5.19 -14.84
CA ASP A 371 6.11 -6.57 -14.35
C ASP A 371 7.48 -7.26 -14.54
N GLU A 372 8.30 -7.25 -13.48
CA GLU A 372 9.66 -7.84 -13.36
C GLU A 372 9.88 -9.26 -13.92
N HIS A 373 8.83 -9.96 -14.36
CA HIS A 373 8.91 -11.29 -14.99
C HIS A 373 9.11 -11.20 -16.52
N HIS A 374 9.10 -9.98 -17.09
CA HIS A 374 9.62 -9.70 -18.42
C HIS A 374 11.02 -9.07 -18.30
N SER A 375 11.97 -9.58 -19.10
CA SER A 375 13.41 -9.24 -19.08
C SER A 375 13.75 -7.77 -19.42
N HIS A 376 12.74 -6.97 -19.73
CA HIS A 376 12.86 -5.58 -20.18
C HIS A 376 12.08 -4.61 -19.27
N ALA A 377 11.43 -5.12 -18.22
CA ALA A 377 10.53 -4.35 -17.37
C ALA A 377 11.25 -3.16 -16.70
N ILE A 378 10.64 -1.98 -16.81
CA ILE A 378 11.19 -0.73 -16.29
C ILE A 378 11.01 -0.70 -14.76
N GLN A 379 12.07 -0.35 -14.02
CA GLN A 379 11.95 -0.21 -12.58
C GLN A 379 11.08 1.02 -12.23
N PRO A 380 10.08 0.92 -11.32
CA PRO A 380 9.21 2.04 -10.97
C PRO A 380 9.96 3.29 -10.52
N GLY A 381 11.06 3.13 -9.75
CA GLY A 381 11.90 4.25 -9.31
C GLY A 381 12.61 4.98 -10.46
N VAL A 382 12.96 4.27 -11.54
CA VAL A 382 13.59 4.89 -12.73
C VAL A 382 12.57 5.76 -13.47
N LEU A 383 11.33 5.29 -13.59
CA LEU A 383 10.24 6.09 -14.16
C LEU A 383 9.94 7.32 -13.29
N GLU A 384 9.85 7.15 -11.97
CA GLU A 384 9.63 8.25 -11.02
C GLU A 384 10.72 9.32 -11.16
N ARG A 385 11.98 8.89 -11.23
CA ARG A 385 13.15 9.77 -11.33
C ARG A 385 13.29 10.45 -12.69
N VAL A 386 12.98 9.78 -13.81
CA VAL A 386 12.90 10.42 -15.13
C VAL A 386 11.79 11.48 -15.15
N ILE A 387 10.64 11.20 -14.54
CA ILE A 387 9.53 12.17 -14.43
C ILE A 387 9.90 13.34 -13.51
N GLU A 388 10.67 13.10 -12.45
CA GLU A 388 11.22 14.13 -11.56
C GLU A 388 12.14 15.09 -12.32
N VAL A 389 13.21 14.58 -12.93
CA VAL A 389 14.19 15.39 -13.67
C VAL A 389 13.53 16.11 -14.86
N ALA A 390 12.59 15.48 -15.56
CA ALA A 390 11.80 16.12 -16.60
C ALA A 390 10.94 17.30 -16.06
N SER A 391 10.40 17.18 -14.85
CA SER A 391 9.67 18.26 -14.17
C SER A 391 10.59 19.37 -13.65
N THR A 392 11.80 19.05 -13.17
CA THR A 392 12.83 20.06 -12.86
C THR A 392 13.15 20.88 -14.11
N ILE A 393 13.46 20.21 -15.23
CA ILE A 393 13.76 20.88 -16.52
C ILE A 393 12.56 21.71 -17.02
N ALA A 394 11.33 21.23 -16.88
CA ALA A 394 10.14 22.00 -17.24
C ALA A 394 9.97 23.28 -16.40
N ARG A 395 10.19 23.18 -15.08
CA ARG A 395 9.97 24.27 -14.11
C ARG A 395 11.08 25.33 -14.13
N GLU A 396 12.33 24.90 -14.21
CA GLU A 396 13.52 25.77 -14.11
C GLU A 396 14.11 26.11 -15.49
N GLY A 397 14.13 25.15 -16.41
CA GLY A 397 14.85 25.29 -17.68
C GLY A 397 16.36 25.18 -17.53
N ARG A 398 17.10 25.77 -18.47
CA ARG A 398 18.56 25.98 -18.39
C ARG A 398 18.82 27.48 -18.43
N GLU A 399 19.50 28.00 -17.40
CA GLU A 399 19.76 29.45 -17.20
C GLU A 399 18.49 30.32 -17.16
N GLY A 400 17.34 29.71 -16.84
CA GLY A 400 16.00 30.31 -16.80
C GLY A 400 15.17 30.09 -18.07
N GLU A 401 15.83 29.86 -19.21
CA GLU A 401 15.18 29.65 -20.50
C GLU A 401 14.57 28.25 -20.63
N ALA A 402 13.43 28.16 -21.33
CA ALA A 402 12.69 26.90 -21.45
C ALA A 402 13.37 25.93 -22.42
N VAL A 403 13.51 24.66 -22.03
CA VAL A 403 14.22 23.64 -22.81
C VAL A 403 13.32 22.44 -23.10
N GLY A 404 13.11 22.13 -24.39
CA GLY A 404 12.32 20.98 -24.82
C GLY A 404 13.14 19.69 -24.85
N THR A 405 12.91 18.80 -23.90
CA THR A 405 13.70 17.56 -23.70
C THR A 405 12.91 16.31 -24.07
N LEU A 406 13.60 15.21 -24.39
CA LEU A 406 12.98 13.89 -24.59
C LEU A 406 13.82 12.80 -23.92
N PHE A 407 13.22 12.03 -23.02
CA PHE A 407 13.78 10.81 -22.44
C PHE A 407 13.06 9.58 -23.02
N VAL A 408 13.80 8.51 -23.30
CA VAL A 408 13.25 7.20 -23.67
C VAL A 408 13.81 6.14 -22.73
N ILE A 409 12.94 5.41 -22.05
CA ILE A 409 13.28 4.36 -21.06
C ILE A 409 12.92 3.00 -21.65
N GLY A 410 13.86 2.05 -21.68
CA GLY A 410 13.57 0.69 -22.11
C GLY A 410 14.81 -0.18 -22.35
N ASP A 411 14.63 -1.23 -23.15
CA ASP A 411 15.67 -2.19 -23.49
C ASP A 411 16.68 -1.65 -24.52
N GLU A 412 17.97 -1.72 -24.18
CA GLU A 412 19.09 -1.23 -25.00
C GLU A 412 19.15 -1.91 -26.38
N GLY A 413 19.11 -3.24 -26.42
CA GLY A 413 19.21 -4.01 -27.67
C GLY A 413 18.03 -3.78 -28.60
N THR A 414 16.85 -3.55 -28.05
CA THR A 414 15.61 -3.22 -28.77
C THR A 414 15.66 -1.79 -29.30
N LEU A 415 16.01 -0.82 -28.46
CA LEU A 415 16.08 0.60 -28.82
C LEU A 415 17.20 0.91 -29.83
N ALA A 416 18.30 0.16 -29.81
CA ALA A 416 19.43 0.32 -30.75
C ALA A 416 19.01 0.24 -32.24
N ASN A 417 17.94 -0.51 -32.57
CA ASN A 417 17.45 -0.63 -33.94
C ASN A 417 16.74 0.62 -34.47
N TYR A 418 16.31 1.52 -33.57
CA TYR A 418 15.50 2.70 -33.87
C TYR A 418 16.15 4.01 -33.39
N THR A 419 17.40 3.95 -32.95
CA THR A 419 18.15 5.09 -32.42
C THR A 419 19.45 5.31 -33.19
N ARG A 420 19.84 6.57 -33.36
CA ARG A 420 21.12 6.94 -33.98
C ARG A 420 21.73 8.14 -33.28
N GLN A 421 22.97 8.02 -32.84
CA GLN A 421 23.68 9.09 -32.19
C GLN A 421 23.94 10.28 -33.16
N LEU A 422 23.63 11.51 -32.74
CA LEU A 422 23.86 12.74 -33.54
C LEU A 422 25.18 13.43 -33.20
N VAL A 423 25.45 13.58 -31.90
CA VAL A 423 26.61 14.30 -31.34
C VAL A 423 27.52 13.36 -30.55
N ILE A 424 28.65 13.82 -30.01
CA ILE A 424 29.46 12.99 -29.10
C ILE A 424 28.60 12.64 -27.87
N ASN A 425 28.51 11.35 -27.52
CA ASN A 425 27.75 10.90 -26.37
C ASN A 425 28.50 11.21 -25.05
N PRO A 426 28.00 12.09 -24.17
CA PRO A 426 28.68 12.42 -22.92
C PRO A 426 28.68 11.29 -21.89
N PHE A 427 27.74 10.34 -21.99
CA PHE A 427 27.65 9.19 -21.09
C PHE A 427 28.50 7.98 -21.55
N HIS A 428 29.28 8.11 -22.63
CA HIS A 428 30.14 7.03 -23.10
C HIS A 428 31.52 7.05 -22.40
N GLY A 429 31.95 5.91 -21.87
CA GLY A 429 33.30 5.69 -21.32
C GLY A 429 33.39 5.63 -19.80
N TYR A 430 32.32 5.99 -19.08
CA TYR A 430 32.21 5.82 -17.63
C TYR A 430 31.51 4.48 -17.27
N PRO A 431 31.77 3.90 -16.09
CA PRO A 431 31.07 2.69 -15.66
C PRO A 431 29.59 2.97 -15.37
N ARG A 432 28.69 2.03 -15.71
CA ARG A 432 27.23 2.17 -15.52
C ARG A 432 26.80 2.58 -14.11
N SER A 433 27.56 2.20 -13.08
CA SER A 433 27.30 2.58 -11.68
C SER A 433 27.50 4.07 -11.36
N GLN A 434 28.17 4.83 -12.23
CA GLN A 434 28.32 6.29 -12.14
C GLN A 434 27.35 7.04 -13.08
N LEU A 435 26.55 6.30 -13.86
CA LEU A 435 25.68 6.82 -14.91
C LEU A 435 24.20 6.51 -14.65
N ASN A 436 23.83 6.11 -13.44
CA ASN A 436 22.44 5.79 -13.14
C ASN A 436 21.66 7.06 -12.78
N ILE A 437 20.50 7.29 -13.41
CA ILE A 437 19.67 8.47 -13.16
C ILE A 437 19.12 8.53 -11.72
N LEU A 438 19.08 7.39 -11.02
CA LEU A 438 18.76 7.29 -9.60
C LEU A 438 19.82 7.98 -8.70
N ASP A 439 21.01 8.28 -9.21
CA ASP A 439 21.96 9.16 -8.53
C ASP A 439 21.52 10.62 -8.70
N VAL A 440 21.21 11.27 -7.56
CA VAL A 440 20.76 12.66 -7.53
C VAL A 440 21.83 13.62 -8.06
N THR A 441 23.13 13.28 -7.94
CA THR A 441 24.23 14.12 -8.42
C THR A 441 24.29 14.26 -9.94
N LEU A 442 23.64 13.35 -10.68
CA LEU A 442 23.61 13.37 -12.14
C LEU A 442 22.62 14.42 -12.70
N GLU A 443 21.75 15.01 -11.87
CA GLU A 443 20.67 15.90 -12.32
C GLU A 443 21.17 17.15 -13.05
N GLU A 444 22.15 17.87 -12.49
CA GLU A 444 22.73 19.05 -13.15
C GLU A 444 23.48 18.69 -14.44
N THR A 445 24.06 17.48 -14.52
CA THR A 445 24.68 16.98 -15.76
C THR A 445 23.63 16.72 -16.84
N ILE A 446 22.46 16.18 -16.46
CA ILE A 446 21.33 15.99 -17.38
C ILE A 446 20.72 17.33 -17.78
N LYS A 447 20.59 18.30 -16.85
CA LYS A 447 20.13 19.66 -17.14
C LYS A 447 21.07 20.41 -18.09
N GLU A 448 22.39 20.25 -17.96
CA GLU A 448 23.37 20.82 -18.89
C GLU A 448 23.19 20.26 -20.31
N PHE A 449 23.09 18.94 -20.44
CA PHE A 449 22.91 18.29 -21.74
C PHE A 449 21.47 18.36 -22.29
N ALA A 450 20.48 18.82 -21.51
CA ALA A 450 19.09 18.94 -21.98
C ALA A 450 18.93 19.91 -23.18
N SER A 451 19.86 20.86 -23.33
CA SER A 451 19.89 21.84 -24.41
C SER A 451 20.35 21.29 -25.77
N ILE A 452 20.84 20.04 -25.86
CA ILE A 452 21.31 19.43 -27.11
C ILE A 452 20.16 18.73 -27.85
N ASP A 453 20.17 18.76 -29.19
CA ASP A 453 19.08 18.13 -29.94
C ASP A 453 19.18 16.59 -29.99
N GLY A 454 18.01 15.95 -30.01
CA GLY A 454 17.82 14.51 -29.88
C GLY A 454 17.11 14.13 -28.58
N ALA A 455 17.31 12.88 -28.15
CA ALA A 455 16.78 12.30 -26.93
C ALA A 455 17.90 11.80 -26.01
N PHE A 456 17.58 11.71 -24.72
CA PHE A 456 18.26 10.85 -23.76
C PHE A 456 17.71 9.43 -23.87
N ILE A 457 18.60 8.43 -23.91
CA ILE A 457 18.22 7.02 -23.85
C ILE A 457 18.66 6.46 -22.50
N VAL A 458 17.71 5.83 -21.79
CA VAL A 458 17.86 5.29 -20.44
C VAL A 458 17.49 3.81 -20.45
N ALA A 459 18.32 2.97 -19.85
CA ALA A 459 18.00 1.56 -19.67
C ALA A 459 16.87 1.36 -18.63
N SER A 460 16.18 0.23 -18.70
CA SER A 460 15.15 -0.16 -17.71
C SER A 460 15.64 -0.23 -16.26
N ASP A 461 16.96 -0.30 -16.02
CA ASP A 461 17.62 -0.26 -14.71
C ASP A 461 18.09 1.15 -14.26
N GLY A 462 17.86 2.17 -15.09
CA GLY A 462 18.23 3.55 -14.82
C GLY A 462 19.58 4.00 -15.37
N ALA A 463 20.38 3.11 -15.97
CA ALA A 463 21.64 3.53 -16.59
C ALA A 463 21.39 4.44 -17.80
N MET A 464 21.96 5.65 -17.78
CA MET A 464 22.01 6.56 -18.93
C MET A 464 22.90 5.95 -20.01
N LEU A 465 22.31 5.64 -21.17
CA LEU A 465 23.01 5.02 -22.30
C LEU A 465 23.56 6.10 -23.25
N SER A 466 22.76 7.13 -23.53
CA SER A 466 23.17 8.23 -24.39
C SER A 466 22.38 9.52 -24.18
N ALA A 467 22.96 10.63 -24.64
CA ALA A 467 22.30 11.92 -24.83
C ALA A 467 22.48 12.37 -26.28
N GLY A 468 21.56 13.18 -26.81
CA GLY A 468 21.65 13.70 -28.18
C GLY A 468 21.48 12.61 -29.25
N THR A 469 20.52 11.72 -29.02
CA THR A 469 20.23 10.58 -29.89
C THR A 469 18.98 10.82 -30.74
N TYR A 470 19.11 10.72 -32.06
CA TYR A 470 17.97 10.77 -32.98
C TYR A 470 17.12 9.50 -32.86
N LEU A 471 15.79 9.68 -32.87
CA LEU A 471 14.83 8.59 -32.91
C LEU A 471 14.32 8.42 -34.35
N SER A 472 14.47 7.20 -34.89
CA SER A 472 14.03 6.82 -36.23
C SER A 472 13.00 5.69 -36.17
N PRO A 473 11.82 5.89 -35.55
CA PRO A 473 10.76 4.89 -35.48
C PRO A 473 10.20 4.58 -36.89
N PRO A 474 9.65 3.38 -37.11
CA PRO A 474 9.12 2.98 -38.41
C PRO A 474 7.84 3.76 -38.76
N GLN A 475 7.69 4.19 -40.01
CA GLN A 475 6.54 4.96 -40.50
C GLN A 475 5.28 4.09 -40.73
N THR A 476 5.14 2.98 -40.02
CA THR A 476 4.19 1.88 -40.33
C THR A 476 2.79 2.04 -39.73
N ALA A 477 2.55 3.07 -38.92
CA ALA A 477 1.24 3.42 -38.38
C ALA A 477 1.14 4.94 -38.21
N ASP A 478 -0.06 5.50 -38.35
CA ASP A 478 -0.30 6.88 -37.97
C ASP A 478 -0.75 6.94 -36.50
N VAL A 479 -0.25 7.92 -35.75
CA VAL A 479 -0.58 8.08 -34.33
C VAL A 479 -1.43 9.32 -34.13
N GLU A 480 -2.65 9.10 -33.63
CA GLU A 480 -3.57 10.17 -33.23
C GLU A 480 -2.99 10.94 -32.03
N LEU A 481 -2.45 12.13 -32.30
CA LEU A 481 -1.98 13.06 -31.29
C LEU A 481 -2.89 14.31 -31.22
N PRO A 482 -3.17 14.84 -30.02
CA PRO A 482 -3.80 16.14 -29.85
C PRO A 482 -3.07 17.25 -30.63
N SER A 483 -3.84 18.17 -31.21
CA SER A 483 -3.34 19.35 -31.90
C SER A 483 -2.47 20.22 -30.97
N GLY A 484 -1.30 20.63 -31.45
CA GLY A 484 -0.33 21.45 -30.70
C GLY A 484 0.91 20.69 -30.20
N LEU A 485 0.94 19.36 -30.31
CA LEU A 485 2.11 18.56 -29.93
C LEU A 485 3.18 18.53 -31.04
N GLY A 486 4.37 19.06 -30.74
CA GLY A 486 5.49 19.16 -31.68
C GLY A 486 6.22 17.84 -32.00
N THR A 487 7.24 17.91 -32.87
CA THR A 487 7.98 16.75 -33.42
C THR A 487 8.46 15.75 -32.38
N ARG A 488 9.04 16.20 -31.25
CA ARG A 488 9.49 15.34 -30.13
C ARG A 488 8.35 14.45 -29.59
N HIS A 489 7.11 14.94 -29.54
CA HIS A 489 5.94 14.15 -29.12
C HIS A 489 5.55 13.10 -30.17
N ARG A 490 5.60 13.42 -31.48
CA ARG A 490 5.33 12.44 -32.53
C ARG A 490 6.38 11.34 -32.56
N SER A 491 7.67 11.68 -32.42
CA SER A 491 8.75 10.69 -32.31
C SER A 491 8.59 9.79 -31.07
N ALA A 492 8.25 10.36 -29.91
CA ALA A 492 7.97 9.61 -28.68
C ALA A 492 6.81 8.63 -28.82
N ALA A 493 5.68 9.09 -29.38
CA ALA A 493 4.50 8.25 -29.56
C ALA A 493 4.72 7.16 -30.63
N MET A 494 5.34 7.49 -31.77
CA MET A 494 5.70 6.51 -32.81
C MET A 494 6.66 5.43 -32.28
N LEU A 495 7.66 5.80 -31.47
CA LEU A 495 8.61 4.84 -30.91
C LEU A 495 7.95 3.92 -29.87
N THR A 496 7.18 4.49 -28.94
CA THR A 496 6.45 3.70 -27.91
C THR A 496 5.31 2.85 -28.47
N LEU A 497 4.95 3.02 -29.74
CA LEU A 497 4.06 2.12 -30.48
C LEU A 497 4.83 0.97 -31.15
N ALA A 498 6.05 1.24 -31.64
CA ALA A 498 6.87 0.28 -32.36
C ALA A 498 7.63 -0.70 -31.45
N VAL A 499 8.00 -0.28 -30.23
CA VAL A 499 8.74 -1.07 -29.24
C VAL A 499 8.22 -0.87 -27.82
N PRO A 500 8.37 -1.87 -26.92
CA PRO A 500 8.03 -1.73 -25.51
C PRO A 500 9.02 -0.80 -24.80
N CYS A 501 8.71 0.49 -24.79
CA CYS A 501 9.43 1.53 -24.05
C CYS A 501 8.47 2.59 -23.51
N VAL A 502 8.94 3.42 -22.58
CA VAL A 502 8.25 4.62 -22.11
C VAL A 502 9.01 5.85 -22.59
N ALA A 503 8.31 6.85 -23.10
CA ALA A 503 8.94 8.11 -23.51
C ALA A 503 8.36 9.29 -22.72
N VAL A 504 9.24 10.14 -22.16
CA VAL A 504 8.87 11.32 -21.38
C VAL A 504 9.34 12.58 -22.13
N VAL A 505 8.40 13.38 -22.61
CA VAL A 505 8.64 14.61 -23.38
C VAL A 505 8.43 15.81 -22.46
N VAL A 506 9.41 16.73 -22.42
CA VAL A 506 9.24 18.07 -21.86
C VAL A 506 8.90 19.03 -23.01
N SER A 507 7.74 19.67 -22.94
CA SER A 507 7.32 20.68 -23.90
C SER A 507 7.99 22.02 -23.63
N GLU A 508 8.77 22.51 -24.60
CA GLU A 508 9.51 23.77 -24.54
C GLU A 508 8.60 24.99 -24.34
N SER A 509 7.53 25.08 -25.14
CA SER A 509 6.62 26.22 -25.15
C SER A 509 5.57 26.21 -24.04
N THR A 510 5.16 25.03 -23.57
CA THR A 510 4.08 24.89 -22.57
C THR A 510 4.55 24.39 -21.21
N ARG A 511 5.84 24.07 -21.04
CA ARG A 511 6.44 23.48 -19.81
C ARG A 511 5.64 22.29 -19.26
N THR A 512 5.01 21.54 -20.17
CA THR A 512 4.21 20.35 -19.86
C THR A 512 5.07 19.10 -19.98
N VAL A 513 5.06 18.24 -18.97
CA VAL A 513 5.70 16.92 -19.01
C VAL A 513 4.67 15.89 -19.48
N SER A 514 4.95 15.23 -20.60
CA SER A 514 4.04 14.27 -21.26
C SER A 514 4.66 12.88 -21.31
N VAL A 515 3.98 11.88 -20.75
CA VAL A 515 4.42 10.48 -20.76
C VAL A 515 3.66 9.72 -21.85
N PHE A 516 4.40 9.01 -22.70
CA PHE A 516 3.89 8.17 -23.78
C PHE A 516 4.21 6.70 -23.53
N TYR A 517 3.25 5.84 -23.87
CA TYR A 517 3.39 4.39 -23.84
C TYR A 517 2.38 3.73 -24.80
N GLY A 518 2.78 2.70 -25.53
CA GLY A 518 1.90 1.99 -26.47
C GLY A 518 1.29 2.90 -27.55
N GLY A 519 2.04 3.92 -27.98
CA GLY A 519 1.57 4.95 -28.92
C GLY A 519 0.63 6.00 -28.35
N LYS A 520 0.30 5.96 -27.05
CA LYS A 520 -0.73 6.82 -26.44
C LYS A 520 -0.14 7.76 -25.40
N LEU A 521 -0.72 8.95 -25.30
CA LEU A 521 -0.45 9.90 -24.22
C LEU A 521 -1.04 9.34 -22.92
N ALA A 522 -0.19 8.70 -22.12
CA ALA A 522 -0.55 8.09 -20.83
C ALA A 522 -0.91 9.15 -19.78
N LEU A 523 -0.16 10.25 -19.78
CA LEU A 523 -0.20 11.28 -18.76
C LEU A 523 0.34 12.59 -19.31
N ALA A 524 -0.27 13.72 -18.94
CA ALA A 524 0.22 15.06 -19.22
C ALA A 524 0.14 15.87 -17.91
N LEU A 525 1.24 16.52 -17.56
CA LEU A 525 1.47 17.17 -16.28
C LEU A 525 1.88 18.63 -16.53
N ASP A 526 1.07 19.56 -16.05
CA ASP A 526 1.42 20.98 -15.98
C ASP A 526 2.15 21.24 -14.66
N VAL A 527 3.42 21.66 -14.78
CA VAL A 527 4.35 21.89 -13.67
C VAL A 527 4.42 23.37 -13.29
N GLY A 528 3.95 24.28 -14.15
CA GLY A 528 4.10 25.73 -13.99
C GLY A 528 5.54 26.25 -14.11
N LYS A 529 5.72 27.57 -13.95
CA LYS A 529 7.04 28.21 -13.83
C LYS A 529 7.47 28.30 -12.37
N ALA A 530 8.78 28.22 -12.12
CA ALA A 530 9.36 28.70 -10.86
C ALA A 530 8.95 30.17 -10.60
N GLY A 531 8.70 30.52 -9.32
CA GLY A 531 8.33 31.88 -8.88
C GLY A 531 6.83 32.15 -8.76
N ALA A 532 5.97 31.54 -9.58
CA ALA A 532 4.53 31.82 -9.62
C ALA A 532 3.75 31.51 -8.32
N GLN A 533 4.37 30.82 -7.35
CA GLN A 533 3.80 30.54 -6.03
C GLN A 533 4.01 31.67 -5.00
N SER A 534 4.80 32.70 -5.33
CA SER A 534 5.12 33.82 -4.42
C SER A 534 4.17 35.02 -4.54
N GLU A 535 3.32 35.08 -5.56
CA GLU A 535 2.45 36.23 -5.86
C GLU A 535 0.96 35.97 -5.51
N ALA A 536 0.68 34.86 -4.82
CA ALA A 536 -0.67 34.36 -4.57
C ALA A 536 -0.91 33.94 -3.09
N GLN A 537 -0.25 34.63 -2.15
CA GLN A 537 -0.46 34.53 -0.70
C GLN A 537 -0.86 35.88 -0.10
#